data_AF-A0AAE4HZP4-F1
#
_entry.id   AF-A0AAE4HZP4-F1
#
_cell.length_a   1.000
_cell.length_b   1.000
_cell.length_c   1.000
_cell.angle_alpha   90.00
_cell.angle_beta   90.00
_cell.angle_gamma   90.00
#
_symmetry.space_group_name_H-M   'P 1'
#
loop_
_entity.id
_entity.type
_entity.pdbx_description
1 polymer ?
#
loop_
_entity_poly.entity_id
_entity_poly.type
_entity_poly.pdbx_seq_one_letter_code
_entity_poly.pdbx_strand_id
1 'polypeptide(L)'
;MSNIKTNELMDLLSSAYADEKVAELPELRQLLFKAAQELEKSEDTRLVAVSLCNEITLYALAHQNRLPEAISALYYQIKREAEIYKGIALSTMLLPVWF
;
A
#
# COMPACT_ATOMS: atom_id res chain seq x y z
N MET A 1 -12.28 13.88 -5.60
CA MET A 1 -11.26 13.41 -4.63
C MET A 1 -11.45 11.91 -4.52
N SER A 2 -10.47 11.10 -4.92
CA SER A 2 -10.51 9.67 -4.61
C SER A 2 -10.02 9.55 -3.17
N ASN A 3 -10.80 8.88 -2.33
CA ASN A 3 -10.49 8.58 -0.94
C ASN A 3 -10.96 7.13 -0.79
N ILE A 4 -10.03 6.18 -0.86
CA ILE A 4 -10.35 4.79 -0.59
C ILE A 4 -10.86 4.73 0.85
N LYS A 5 -12.06 4.19 1.02
CA LYS A 5 -12.66 4.01 2.34
C LYS A 5 -11.94 2.87 3.08
N THR A 6 -11.93 2.89 4.40
CA THR A 6 -11.31 1.83 5.24
C THR A 6 -11.77 0.43 4.83
N ASN A 7 -13.08 0.23 4.63
CA ASN A 7 -13.62 -1.06 4.21
C ASN A 7 -13.14 -1.47 2.81
N GLU A 8 -13.05 -0.52 1.88
CA GLU A 8 -12.59 -0.80 0.52
C GLU A 8 -11.10 -1.21 0.53
N LEU A 9 -10.25 -0.53 1.30
CA LEU A 9 -8.86 -0.94 1.46
C LEU A 9 -8.75 -2.31 2.15
N MET A 10 -9.59 -2.58 3.16
CA MET A 10 -9.62 -3.88 3.83
C MET A 10 -10.03 -5.01 2.90
N ASP A 11 -11.02 -4.78 2.02
CA ASP A 11 -11.46 -5.75 1.02
C ASP A 11 -10.35 -6.06 0.01
N LEU A 12 -9.64 -5.03 -0.46
CA LEU A 12 -8.48 -5.20 -1.34
C LEU A 12 -7.35 -6.00 -0.68
N LEU A 13 -7.03 -5.70 0.58
CA LEU A 13 -6.03 -6.44 1.35
C LEU A 13 -6.43 -7.91 1.55
N SER A 14 -7.69 -8.15 1.90
CA SER A 14 -8.23 -9.48 2.13
C SER A 14 -8.25 -10.31 0.85
N SER A 15 -8.66 -9.71 -0.26
CA SER A 15 -8.65 -10.36 -1.57
C SER A 15 -7.23 -10.72 -2.02
N ALA A 16 -6.25 -9.84 -1.83
CA ALA A 16 -4.86 -10.13 -2.16
C ALA A 16 -4.25 -11.18 -1.23
N TYR A 17 -4.64 -11.20 0.05
CA TYR A 17 -4.16 -12.19 1.01
C TYR A 17 -4.68 -13.60 0.73
N ALA A 18 -5.90 -13.70 0.19
CA ALA A 18 -6.54 -14.97 -0.16
C ALA A 18 -6.07 -15.56 -1.51
N ASP A 19 -5.31 -14.82 -2.31
CA ASP A 19 -4.78 -15.31 -3.59
C ASP A 19 -3.83 -16.50 -3.39
N GLU A 20 -3.97 -17.54 -4.21
CA GLU A 20 -3.22 -18.80 -4.06
C GLU A 20 -1.70 -18.59 -4.21
N LYS A 21 -1.27 -17.74 -5.15
CA LYS A 21 0.16 -17.46 -5.36
C LYS A 21 0.73 -16.63 -4.21
N VAL A 22 -0.08 -15.76 -3.61
CA VAL A 22 0.30 -15.03 -2.40
C VAL A 22 0.32 -15.98 -1.19
N ALA A 23 -0.56 -16.98 -1.14
CA ALA A 23 -0.62 -17.95 -0.06
C ALA A 23 0.69 -18.76 0.09
N GLU A 24 1.40 -18.97 -1.02
CA GLU A 24 2.71 -19.62 -1.11
C GLU A 24 3.90 -18.72 -0.71
N LEU A 25 3.66 -17.42 -0.48
CA LEU A 25 4.69 -16.42 -0.21
C LEU A 25 4.50 -15.80 1.19
N PRO A 26 5.08 -16.41 2.25
CA PRO A 26 4.85 -15.99 3.64
C PRO A 26 5.18 -14.53 3.92
N GLU A 27 6.22 -13.99 3.27
CA GLU A 27 6.63 -12.59 3.42
C GLU A 27 5.54 -11.62 2.94
N LEU A 28 4.95 -11.89 1.77
CA LEU A 28 3.86 -11.08 1.22
C LEU A 28 2.59 -11.21 2.05
N ARG A 29 2.27 -12.41 2.54
CA ARG A 29 1.16 -12.60 3.49
C ARG A 29 1.35 -11.79 4.75
N GLN A 30 2.55 -11.80 5.32
CA GLN A 30 2.84 -11.05 6.54
C GLN A 30 2.74 -9.54 6.29
N LEU A 31 3.20 -9.08 5.14
CA LEU A 31 3.09 -7.68 4.72
C LEU A 31 1.61 -7.25 4.66
N LEU A 32 0.76 -7.99 3.96
CA LEU A 32 -0.67 -7.72 3.85
C LEU A 32 -1.38 -7.78 5.21
N PHE A 33 -1.04 -8.77 6.03
CA PHE A 33 -1.62 -8.92 7.36
C PHE A 33 -1.27 -7.74 8.28
N LYS A 34 -0.02 -7.28 8.29
CA LYS A 34 0.40 -6.10 9.04
C LYS A 34 -0.31 -4.83 8.55
N ALA A 35 -0.46 -4.68 7.24
CA ALA A 35 -1.20 -3.55 6.67
C ALA A 35 -2.68 -3.56 7.10
N ALA A 36 -3.33 -4.73 7.12
CA ALA A 36 -4.69 -4.88 7.60
C ALA A 36 -4.82 -4.54 9.10
N GLN A 37 -3.91 -5.03 9.94
CA GLN A 37 -3.89 -4.70 11.36
C GLN A 37 -3.68 -3.20 11.63
N GLU A 38 -2.83 -2.55 10.85
CA GLU A 38 -2.60 -1.11 10.98
C GLU A 38 -3.82 -0.31 10.52
N LEU A 39 -4.48 -0.76 9.45
CA LEU A 39 -5.71 -0.15 8.96
C LEU A 39 -6.86 -0.25 9.97
N GLU A 40 -7.01 -1.41 10.62
CA GLU A 40 -8.01 -1.62 11.67
C GLU A 40 -7.78 -0.72 12.89
N LYS A 41 -6.51 -0.45 13.24
CA LYS A 41 -6.16 0.39 14.40
C LYS A 41 -6.27 1.88 14.14
N SER A 42 -5.78 2.33 12.98
CA SER A 42 -5.59 3.75 12.67
C SER A 42 -6.73 4.35 11.85
N GLU A 43 -7.44 3.50 11.08
CA GLU A 43 -8.35 3.91 10.00
C GLU A 43 -7.71 4.87 8.97
N ASP A 44 -6.38 5.05 8.98
CA ASP A 44 -5.67 5.95 8.07
C ASP A 44 -5.31 5.23 6.78
N THR A 45 -6.27 5.21 5.85
CA THR A 45 -6.11 4.57 4.54
C THR A 45 -4.95 5.14 3.73
N ARG A 46 -4.58 6.41 3.94
CA ARG A 46 -3.49 7.06 3.20
C ARG A 46 -2.14 6.61 3.72
N LEU A 47 -1.95 6.60 5.04
CA LEU A 47 -0.72 6.14 5.65
C LEU A 47 -0.46 4.67 5.32
N VAL A 48 -1.48 3.82 5.46
CA VAL A 48 -1.39 2.40 5.14
C VAL A 48 -1.06 2.18 3.66
N ALA A 49 -1.75 2.89 2.75
CA ALA A 49 -1.46 2.78 1.31
C ALA A 49 -0.02 3.17 0.96
N VAL A 50 0.52 4.23 1.57
CA VAL A 50 1.91 4.66 1.35
C VAL A 50 2.91 3.64 1.87
N SER A 51 2.73 3.16 3.10
CA SER A 51 3.60 2.16 3.71
C SER A 51 3.62 0.88 2.88
N LEU A 52 2.43 0.38 2.51
CA LEU A 52 2.25 -0.81 1.70
C LEU A 52 2.89 -0.67 0.30
N CYS A 53 2.72 0.47 -0.37
CA CYS A 53 3.38 0.74 -1.66
C CYS A 53 4.91 0.65 -1.56
N ASN A 54 5.49 1.19 -0.48
CA ASN A 54 6.93 1.18 -0.28
C ASN A 54 7.43 -0.26 -0.02
N GLU A 55 6.74 -1.01 0.84
CA GLU A 55 7.09 -2.40 1.15
C GLU A 55 6.98 -3.31 -0.08
N ILE A 56 5.92 -3.17 -0.89
CA ILE A 56 5.78 -3.92 -2.16
C ILE A 56 6.92 -3.56 -3.13
N THR A 57 7.29 -2.28 -3.22
CA THR A 57 8.40 -1.84 -4.08
C THR A 57 9.71 -2.45 -3.63
N LEU A 58 9.98 -2.47 -2.32
CA LEU A 58 11.19 -3.06 -1.76
C LEU A 58 11.23 -4.58 -1.99
N TYR A 59 10.10 -5.27 -1.78
CA TYR A 59 9.98 -6.70 -2.07
C TYR A 59 10.26 -7.00 -3.54
N ALA A 60 9.66 -6.22 -4.45
CA ALA A 60 9.86 -6.37 -5.89
C ALA A 60 11.33 -6.25 -6.26
N LEU A 61 12.03 -5.24 -5.74
CA LEU A 61 13.47 -5.05 -5.97
C LEU A 61 14.29 -6.25 -5.48
N ALA A 62 14.01 -6.76 -4.27
CA ALA A 62 14.70 -7.93 -3.72
C ALA A 62 14.45 -9.21 -4.55
N HIS A 63 13.31 -9.29 -5.24
CA HIS A 63 12.87 -10.47 -5.99
C HIS A 63 12.93 -10.27 -7.52
N GLN A 64 13.78 -9.39 -8.02
CA GLN A 64 13.99 -9.15 -9.47
C GLN A 64 12.69 -8.79 -10.20
N ASN A 65 11.84 -7.98 -9.56
CA ASN A 65 10.52 -7.54 -10.01
C ASN A 65 9.51 -8.67 -10.28
N ARG A 66 9.70 -9.84 -9.64
CA ARG A 66 8.72 -10.93 -9.68
C ARG A 66 7.69 -10.73 -8.58
N LEU A 67 6.50 -10.29 -8.97
CA LEU A 67 5.35 -10.14 -8.08
C LEU A 67 4.18 -11.00 -8.58
N PRO A 68 3.42 -11.64 -7.68
CA PRO A 68 2.11 -12.16 -8.01
C PRO A 68 1.21 -11.07 -8.61
N GLU A 69 0.30 -11.46 -9.50
CA GLU A 69 -0.63 -10.55 -10.15
C GLU A 69 -1.52 -9.83 -9.14
N ALA A 70 -2.02 -10.53 -8.12
CA ALA A 70 -2.83 -9.95 -7.05
C ALA A 70 -2.12 -8.81 -6.31
N ILE A 71 -0.81 -8.94 -6.05
CA ILE A 71 -0.01 -7.90 -5.38
C ILE A 71 0.25 -6.72 -6.32
N SER A 72 0.51 -7.00 -7.59
CA SER A 72 0.69 -5.95 -8.61
C SER A 72 -0.61 -5.16 -8.80
N ALA A 73 -1.75 -5.85 -8.89
CA ALA A 73 -3.06 -5.23 -8.99
C ALA A 73 -3.40 -4.40 -7.75
N LEU A 74 -3.15 -4.92 -6.54
CA LEU A 74 -3.31 -4.18 -5.30
C LEU A 74 -2.46 -2.91 -5.31
N TYR A 75 -1.18 -3.03 -5.66
CA TYR A 75 -0.26 -1.91 -5.76
C TYR A 75 -0.80 -0.81 -6.68
N TYR A 76 -1.23 -1.15 -7.89
CA TYR A 76 -1.76 -0.14 -8.81
C TYR A 76 -3.08 0.49 -8.35
N GLN A 77 -3.93 -0.26 -7.65
CA GLN A 77 -5.19 0.26 -7.09
C GLN A 77 -4.95 1.29 -5.98
N ILE A 78 -3.94 1.08 -5.13
CA ILE A 78 -3.64 1.99 -4.01
C ILE A 78 -2.57 3.05 -4.34
N LYS A 79 -1.78 2.84 -5.41
CA LYS A 79 -0.65 3.71 -5.78
C LYS A 79 -1.08 5.15 -6.03
N ARG A 80 -2.25 5.37 -6.64
CA ARG A 80 -2.77 6.71 -6.90
C ARG A 80 -2.93 7.51 -5.61
N GLU A 81 -3.46 6.89 -4.56
CA GLU A 81 -3.62 7.52 -3.24
C GLU A 81 -2.26 7.80 -2.60
N ALA A 82 -1.33 6.83 -2.72
CA ALA A 82 0.03 6.98 -2.18
C ALA A 82 0.81 8.12 -2.86
N GLU A 83 0.69 8.27 -4.18
CA GLU A 83 1.34 9.35 -4.94
C GLU A 83 0.75 10.72 -4.61
N ILE A 84 -0.58 10.83 -4.46
CA ILE A 84 -1.23 12.07 -4.02
C ILE A 84 -0.74 12.45 -2.62
N TYR A 85 -0.71 11.52 -1.67
CA TYR A 85 -0.24 11.79 -0.31
C TYR A 85 1.24 12.22 -0.29
N LYS A 86 2.11 11.48 -1.00
CA LYS A 86 3.54 11.84 -1.11
C LYS A 86 3.71 13.23 -1.73
N GLY A 87 2.94 13.57 -2.76
CA GLY A 87 2.96 14.89 -3.39
C GLY A 87 2.56 16.02 -2.43
N ILE A 88 1.51 15.81 -1.62
CA ILE A 88 1.06 16.78 -0.61
C ILE A 88 2.09 16.90 0.53
N ALA A 89 2.65 15.79 0.99
CA ALA A 89 3.67 15.80 2.04
C ALA A 89 4.94 16.53 1.57
N LEU A 90 5.43 16.20 0.36
CA LEU A 90 6.56 16.89 -0.27
C LEU A 90 6.27 18.37 -0.52
N SER A 91 5.08 18.74 -0.99
CA SER A 91 4.74 20.15 -1.19
C SER A 91 4.67 20.92 0.13
N THR A 92 4.16 20.30 1.20
CA THR A 92 4.16 20.89 2.55
C THR A 92 5.58 21.04 3.10
N MET A 93 6.48 20.11 2.79
CA MET A 93 7.91 20.23 3.13
C MET A 93 8.63 21.29 2.29
N LEU A 94 8.18 21.54 1.05
CA LEU A 94 8.82 22.45 0.09
C LEU A 94 8.23 23.88 0.10
N LEU A 95 7.10 24.11 0.75
CA LEU A 95 6.46 25.43 0.88
C LEU A 95 6.79 26.08 2.24
N PRO A 96 7.48 27.23 2.31
CA PRO A 96 8.80 27.50 1.75
C PRO A 96 9.79 28.13 2.77
N VAL A 97 11.07 28.04 2.43
CA VAL A 97 12.23 28.81 2.96
C VAL A 97 12.15 30.30 2.54
N TRP A 98 10.93 30.85 2.40
CA TRP A 98 10.65 32.23 2.00
C TRP A 98 9.33 32.71 2.65
N PHE A 99 9.27 32.68 3.99
CA PHE A 99 8.43 33.55 4.82
C PHE A 99 9.34 34.41 5.69
#